data_AF-A0A6J4L948-F1
#
_entry.id   AF-A0A6J4L948-F1
#
_cell.length_a   1.000
_cell.length_b   1.000
_cell.length_c   1.000
_cell.angle_alpha   90.00
_cell.angle_beta   90.00
_cell.angle_gamma   90.00
#
_symmetry.space_group_name_H-M   'P 1'
#
loop_
_entity.id
_entity.type
_entity.pdbx_description
1 polymer ?
#
loop_
_entity_poly.entity_id
_entity_poly.type
_entity_poly.pdbx_seq_one_letter_code
_entity_poly.pdbx_strand_id
1 'polypeptide(L)'
;MLLIALAMALVFRPAAAQLQLPRPVGYVNDFANAIPAQDEARIAAVIDEVRARSGGEIVVVTLPSLQGRTAAEVGLQIGREWRIGAKGEPGDRGRNTGAVVLVSIQDRKWRVETGLTTNTFITAAEAGRIGRDLMVPQLQAGNVGEGILLAVRGVAQEYAEEFNFQLTGGAPPAPQP
;
A
#
# COMPACT_ATOMS: atom_id res chain seq x y z
N MET A 1 -41.49 -37.59 29.52
CA MET A 1 -40.62 -36.40 29.41
C MET A 1 -39.50 -36.73 28.44
N LEU A 2 -39.72 -36.43 27.16
CA LEU A 2 -38.84 -36.77 26.05
C LEU A 2 -37.60 -35.87 26.12
N LEU A 3 -36.46 -36.47 26.50
CA LEU A 3 -35.20 -35.78 26.69
C LEU A 3 -34.72 -35.17 25.38
N ILE A 4 -34.56 -33.85 25.41
CA ILE A 4 -34.03 -32.98 24.36
C ILE A 4 -32.57 -33.37 24.12
N ALA A 5 -32.33 -34.21 23.10
CA ALA A 5 -31.00 -34.42 22.54
C ALA A 5 -30.68 -33.26 21.57
N LEU A 6 -30.47 -32.06 22.12
CA LEU A 6 -29.94 -30.94 21.35
C LEU A 6 -28.42 -31.15 21.24
N ALA A 7 -28.02 -31.82 20.17
CA ALA A 7 -26.63 -32.00 19.79
C ALA A 7 -25.93 -30.64 19.74
N MET A 8 -25.05 -30.39 20.71
CA MET A 8 -24.15 -29.25 20.72
C MET A 8 -23.09 -29.49 19.66
N ALA A 9 -23.41 -29.17 18.40
CA ALA A 9 -22.44 -29.14 17.31
C ALA A 9 -21.40 -28.05 17.64
N LEU A 10 -20.27 -28.48 18.18
CA LEU A 10 -19.09 -27.65 18.39
C LEU A 10 -18.59 -27.22 17.00
N VAL A 11 -19.01 -26.04 16.55
CA VAL A 11 -18.54 -25.45 15.30
C VAL A 11 -17.06 -25.13 15.50
N PHE A 12 -16.18 -26.04 15.08
CA PHE A 12 -14.75 -25.79 14.96
C PHE A 12 -14.56 -24.70 13.91
N ARG A 13 -14.40 -23.45 14.34
CA ARG A 13 -13.94 -22.40 13.45
C ARG A 13 -12.43 -22.57 13.31
N PRO A 14 -11.90 -22.85 12.11
CA PRO A 14 -10.46 -22.83 11.93
C PRO A 14 -9.96 -21.46 12.34
N ALA A 15 -8.96 -21.41 13.23
CA ALA A 15 -8.25 -20.18 13.51
C ALA A 15 -7.69 -19.68 12.17
N ALA A 16 -8.04 -18.45 11.79
CA ALA A 16 -7.45 -17.85 10.60
C ALA A 16 -5.93 -17.84 10.79
N ALA A 17 -5.20 -18.54 9.93
CA ALA A 17 -3.74 -18.55 9.99
C ALA A 17 -3.26 -17.10 9.92
N GLN A 18 -2.40 -16.72 10.86
CA GLN A 18 -1.82 -15.39 10.88
C GLN A 18 -0.86 -15.28 9.68
N LEU A 19 -1.28 -14.55 8.64
CA LEU A 19 -0.42 -14.27 7.48
C LEU A 19 0.90 -13.67 7.99
N GLN A 20 1.98 -14.43 7.83
CA GLN A 20 3.33 -13.95 8.11
C GLN A 20 3.81 -13.13 6.92
N LEU A 21 4.05 -11.85 7.16
CA LEU A 21 4.56 -10.96 6.14
C LEU A 21 6.06 -11.22 5.92
N PRO A 22 6.53 -11.26 4.66
CA PRO A 22 7.95 -11.24 4.38
C PRO A 22 8.59 -9.97 4.96
N ARG A 23 9.90 -10.03 5.25
CA ARG A 23 10.62 -8.83 5.70
C ARG A 23 10.72 -7.83 4.55
N PRO A 24 10.55 -6.52 4.82
CA PRO A 24 10.71 -5.52 3.79
C PRO A 24 12.16 -5.48 3.30
N VAL A 25 12.33 -5.31 1.99
CA VAL A 25 13.65 -5.16 1.32
C VAL A 25 13.90 -3.73 0.85
N GLY A 26 12.89 -2.86 0.95
CA GLY A 26 12.95 -1.46 0.55
C GLY A 26 11.56 -0.86 0.46
N TYR A 27 11.37 0.10 -0.45
CA TYR A 27 10.07 0.73 -0.69
C TYR A 27 9.25 0.05 -1.79
N VAL A 28 9.89 -0.74 -2.66
CA VAL A 28 9.21 -1.65 -3.59
C VAL A 28 9.49 -3.08 -3.13
N ASN A 29 8.44 -3.81 -2.80
CA ASN A 29 8.53 -5.16 -2.25
C ASN A 29 7.70 -6.11 -3.13
N ASP A 30 8.32 -6.60 -4.20
CA ASP A 30 7.66 -7.46 -5.20
C ASP A 30 7.76 -8.96 -4.86
N PHE A 31 7.08 -9.41 -3.80
CA PHE A 31 7.14 -10.83 -3.39
C PHE A 31 6.36 -11.77 -4.32
N ALA A 32 5.57 -11.22 -5.25
CA ALA A 32 4.87 -11.99 -6.26
C ALA A 32 5.64 -12.12 -7.59
N ASN A 33 6.80 -11.45 -7.74
CA ASN A 33 7.52 -11.31 -9.01
C ASN A 33 6.60 -10.83 -10.15
N ALA A 34 5.76 -9.82 -9.85
CA ALA A 34 4.72 -9.33 -10.73
C ALA A 34 5.05 -7.95 -11.35
N ILE A 35 6.12 -7.29 -10.92
CA ILE A 35 6.54 -5.99 -11.41
C ILE A 35 7.75 -6.17 -12.34
N PRO A 36 7.65 -5.83 -13.64
CA PRO A 36 8.81 -5.80 -14.52
C PRO A 36 9.87 -4.81 -14.02
N ALA A 37 11.15 -5.13 -14.17
CA ALA A 37 12.25 -4.29 -13.66
C ALA A 37 12.20 -2.82 -14.12
N GLN A 38 11.75 -2.57 -15.34
CA GLN A 38 11.55 -1.20 -15.87
C GLN A 38 10.47 -0.42 -15.11
N ASP A 39 9.41 -1.09 -14.66
CA ASP A 39 8.30 -0.48 -13.94
C ASP A 39 8.70 -0.26 -12.48
N GLU A 40 9.41 -1.22 -11.89
CA GLU A 40 9.99 -1.10 -10.55
C GLU A 40 10.91 0.12 -10.46
N ALA A 41 11.79 0.34 -11.44
CA ALA A 41 12.66 1.52 -11.47
C ALA A 41 11.85 2.84 -11.55
N ARG A 42 10.79 2.88 -12.38
CA ARG A 42 9.91 4.06 -12.48
C ARG A 42 9.13 4.31 -11.19
N ILE A 43 8.64 3.25 -10.54
CA ILE A 43 7.95 3.30 -9.26
C ILE A 43 8.91 3.84 -8.19
N ALA A 44 10.10 3.28 -8.09
CA ALA A 44 11.11 3.68 -7.11
C ALA A 44 11.48 5.16 -7.26
N ALA A 45 11.65 5.66 -8.50
CA ALA A 45 11.95 7.06 -8.75
C ALA A 45 10.87 8.02 -8.22
N VAL A 46 9.58 7.68 -8.40
CA VAL A 46 8.46 8.49 -7.87
C VAL A 46 8.44 8.44 -6.34
N ILE A 47 8.65 7.26 -5.76
CA ILE A 47 8.69 7.10 -4.29
C ILE A 47 9.83 7.93 -3.70
N ASP A 48 11.03 7.86 -4.28
CA ASP A 48 12.18 8.60 -3.78
C ASP A 48 12.00 10.11 -3.89
N GLU A 49 11.34 10.59 -4.95
CA GLU A 49 10.97 12.01 -5.06
C GLU A 49 10.04 12.46 -3.94
N VAL A 50 8.98 11.69 -3.64
CA VAL A 50 8.06 11.99 -2.52
C VAL A 50 8.82 12.01 -1.20
N ARG A 51 9.67 11.00 -0.95
CA ARG A 51 10.47 10.92 0.26
C ARG A 51 11.40 12.11 0.43
N ALA A 52 12.10 12.50 -0.62
CA ALA A 52 13.04 13.61 -0.60
C ALA A 52 12.36 14.97 -0.37
N ARG A 53 11.14 15.15 -0.90
CA ARG A 53 10.45 16.46 -0.90
C ARG A 53 9.46 16.65 0.26
N SER A 54 8.91 15.57 0.81
CA SER A 54 7.92 15.64 1.90
C SER A 54 8.33 14.91 3.19
N GLY A 55 9.33 14.03 3.12
CA GLY A 55 9.62 13.05 4.17
C GLY A 55 8.61 11.89 4.26
N GLY A 56 7.54 11.95 3.45
CA GLY A 56 6.51 10.91 3.37
C GLY A 56 7.01 9.61 2.76
N GLU A 57 6.44 8.48 3.18
CA GLU A 57 6.83 7.15 2.70
C GLU A 57 5.68 6.48 1.96
N ILE A 58 5.89 6.18 0.68
CA ILE A 58 5.02 5.30 -0.11
C ILE A 58 5.73 3.96 -0.21
N VAL A 59 5.04 2.88 0.14
CA VAL A 59 5.55 1.50 0.03
C VAL A 59 4.65 0.69 -0.88
N VAL A 60 5.24 0.08 -1.89
CA VAL A 60 4.59 -0.89 -2.78
C VAL A 60 4.84 -2.29 -2.26
N VAL A 61 3.79 -3.10 -2.23
CA VAL A 61 3.86 -4.52 -1.87
C VAL A 61 3.04 -5.34 -2.85
N THR A 62 3.67 -6.34 -3.48
CA THR A 62 2.93 -7.41 -4.14
C THR A 62 3.03 -8.67 -3.29
N LEU A 63 1.91 -9.40 -3.18
CA LEU A 63 1.86 -10.70 -2.52
C LEU A 63 1.27 -11.72 -3.49
N PRO A 64 1.72 -12.99 -3.46
CA PRO A 64 1.04 -14.05 -4.17
C PRO A 64 -0.41 -14.21 -3.67
N SER A 65 -0.61 -14.24 -2.34
CA SER A 65 -1.92 -14.39 -1.70
C SER A 65 -1.99 -13.71 -0.33
N LEU A 66 -3.20 -13.31 0.06
CA LEU A 66 -3.60 -12.79 1.38
C LEU A 66 -4.05 -13.89 2.35
N GLN A 67 -4.03 -15.16 1.92
CA GLN A 67 -4.38 -16.33 2.75
C GLN A 67 -5.75 -16.21 3.42
N GLY A 68 -6.76 -15.80 2.65
CA GLY A 68 -8.15 -15.65 3.11
C GLY A 68 -8.47 -14.33 3.85
N ARG A 69 -7.47 -13.48 4.09
CA ARG A 69 -7.68 -12.17 4.72
C ARG A 69 -8.09 -11.10 3.72
N THR A 70 -8.60 -9.98 4.23
CA THR A 70 -8.94 -8.81 3.40
C THR A 70 -7.69 -7.99 3.09
N ALA A 71 -7.70 -7.30 1.95
CA ALA A 71 -6.58 -6.40 1.59
C ALA A 71 -6.45 -5.22 2.56
N ALA A 72 -7.56 -4.79 3.17
CA ALA A 72 -7.55 -3.76 4.22
C ALA A 72 -6.82 -4.23 5.48
N GLU A 73 -7.13 -5.42 5.99
CA GLU A 73 -6.45 -5.98 7.17
C GLU A 73 -4.95 -6.19 6.92
N VAL A 74 -4.57 -6.68 5.74
CA VAL A 74 -3.17 -6.93 5.39
C VAL A 74 -2.42 -5.62 5.14
N GLY A 75 -3.01 -4.66 4.44
CA GLY A 75 -2.42 -3.32 4.25
C GLY A 75 -2.16 -2.60 5.57
N LEU A 76 -3.12 -2.64 6.50
CA LEU A 76 -2.96 -2.08 7.85
C LEU A 76 -1.86 -2.78 8.65
N GLN A 77 -1.76 -4.11 8.55
CA GLN A 77 -0.71 -4.88 9.21
C GLN A 77 0.67 -4.50 8.67
N ILE A 78 0.82 -4.42 7.34
CA ILE A 78 2.07 -3.98 6.69
C ILE A 78 2.49 -2.61 7.22
N GLY A 79 1.58 -1.63 7.22
CA GLY A 79 1.84 -0.27 7.71
C GLY A 79 2.36 -0.26 9.16
N ARG A 80 1.74 -1.05 10.03
CA ARG A 80 2.10 -1.12 11.46
C ARG A 80 3.40 -1.87 11.72
N GLU A 81 3.54 -3.07 11.17
CA GLU A 81 4.71 -3.93 11.41
C GLU A 81 5.99 -3.34 10.82
N TRP A 82 5.90 -2.69 9.65
CA TRP A 82 7.05 -2.09 8.99
C TRP A 82 7.26 -0.62 9.38
N ARG A 83 6.39 -0.07 10.24
CA ARG A 83 6.47 1.30 10.79
C ARG A 83 6.58 2.37 9.70
N ILE A 84 5.78 2.21 8.64
CA ILE A 84 5.83 3.07 7.46
C ILE A 84 5.35 4.48 7.81
N GLY A 85 6.15 5.48 7.44
CA GLY A 85 5.88 6.89 7.71
C GLY A 85 6.09 7.31 9.15
N ALA A 86 6.60 6.45 10.04
CA ALA A 86 6.72 6.76 11.48
C ALA A 86 7.87 7.73 11.83
N LYS A 87 8.68 8.13 10.85
CA LYS A 87 9.86 9.00 11.03
C LYS A 87 9.44 10.45 11.34
N GLY A 88 10.28 11.17 12.07
CA GLY A 88 10.03 12.55 12.49
C GLY A 88 9.71 12.68 13.98
N GLU A 89 9.99 13.86 14.52
CA GLU A 89 9.76 14.26 15.89
C GLU A 89 8.29 14.64 16.14
N PRO A 90 7.81 14.63 17.39
CA PRO A 90 6.52 15.22 17.73
C PRO A 90 6.42 16.68 17.25
N GLY A 91 5.49 16.94 16.31
CA GLY A 91 5.31 18.25 15.68
C GLY A 91 5.75 18.31 14.22
N ASP A 92 6.52 17.33 13.74
CA ASP A 92 6.93 17.27 12.33
C ASP A 92 5.74 16.92 11.42
N ARG A 93 5.53 17.72 10.37
CA ARG A 93 4.49 17.43 9.35
C ARG A 93 4.74 16.14 8.57
N GLY A 94 5.99 15.69 8.50
CA GLY A 94 6.37 14.41 7.88
C GLY A 94 6.12 13.17 8.75
N ARG A 95 5.71 13.35 10.01
CA ARG A 95 5.49 12.23 10.94
C ARG A 95 4.14 11.57 10.72
N ASN A 96 4.15 10.24 10.75
CA ASN A 96 3.02 9.36 10.45
C ASN A 96 2.47 9.54 9.02
N THR A 97 3.35 9.93 8.10
CA THR A 97 3.01 10.23 6.71
C THR A 97 3.40 9.07 5.82
N GLY A 98 2.73 7.93 6.02
CA GLY A 98 2.95 6.68 5.28
C GLY A 98 1.78 6.30 4.37
N ALA A 99 2.03 5.61 3.27
CA ALA A 99 1.03 4.96 2.43
C ALA A 99 1.52 3.59 1.97
N VAL A 100 0.61 2.61 1.91
CA VAL A 100 0.88 1.26 1.39
C VAL A 100 0.02 1.03 0.15
N VAL A 101 0.65 0.75 -0.99
CA VAL A 101 0.01 0.27 -2.21
C VAL A 101 0.20 -1.24 -2.28
N LEU A 102 -0.84 -1.99 -1.93
CA LEU A 102 -0.84 -3.45 -1.86
C LEU A 102 -1.60 -4.04 -3.05
N VAL A 103 -1.00 -5.04 -3.72
CA VAL A 103 -1.66 -5.88 -4.72
C VAL A 103 -1.44 -7.37 -4.39
N SER A 104 -2.52 -8.14 -4.29
CA SER A 104 -2.46 -9.60 -4.24
C SER A 104 -2.85 -10.20 -5.57
N ILE A 105 -1.94 -10.96 -6.17
CA ILE A 105 -2.08 -11.47 -7.54
C ILE A 105 -3.13 -12.58 -7.61
N GLN A 106 -3.04 -13.61 -6.77
CA GLN A 106 -3.96 -14.74 -6.84
C GLN A 106 -5.36 -14.38 -6.35
N ASP A 107 -5.46 -13.49 -5.34
CA ASP A 107 -6.76 -13.07 -4.82
C ASP A 107 -7.43 -12.02 -5.72
N ARG A 108 -6.69 -11.39 -6.65
CA ARG A 108 -7.14 -10.23 -7.43
C ARG A 108 -7.71 -9.12 -6.56
N LYS A 109 -7.04 -8.89 -5.42
CA LYS A 109 -7.41 -7.86 -4.43
C LYS A 109 -6.30 -6.83 -4.34
N TRP A 110 -6.67 -5.60 -4.02
CA TRP A 110 -5.73 -4.50 -3.86
C TRP A 110 -6.19 -3.59 -2.72
N ARG A 111 -5.26 -2.75 -2.25
CA ARG A 111 -5.55 -1.70 -1.27
C ARG A 111 -4.55 -0.56 -1.41
N VAL A 112 -5.03 0.66 -1.29
CA VAL A 112 -4.20 1.82 -0.92
C VAL A 112 -4.56 2.14 0.54
N GLU A 113 -3.64 1.87 1.45
CA GLU A 113 -3.81 2.10 2.89
C GLU A 113 -3.00 3.33 3.30
N THR A 114 -3.60 4.23 4.08
CA THR A 114 -2.99 5.49 4.47
C THR A 114 -2.70 5.52 5.98
N GLY A 115 -1.56 6.09 6.34
CA GLY A 115 -1.18 6.36 7.73
C GLY A 115 -2.01 7.48 8.35
N LEU A 116 -1.81 7.73 9.65
CA LEU A 116 -2.64 8.66 10.42
C LEU A 116 -2.63 10.09 9.84
N THR A 117 -1.44 10.63 9.55
CA THR A 117 -1.30 11.96 8.94
C THR A 117 -1.68 11.92 7.48
N THR A 118 -1.28 10.88 6.75
CA THR A 118 -1.65 10.72 5.35
C THR A 118 -3.16 10.75 5.12
N ASN A 119 -3.95 10.17 6.04
CA ASN A 119 -5.40 10.13 5.92
C ASN A 119 -6.09 11.50 6.10
N THR A 120 -5.38 12.56 6.51
CA THR A 120 -5.94 13.91 6.57
C THR A 120 -5.98 14.61 5.21
N PHE A 121 -5.15 14.17 4.26
CA PHE A 121 -5.11 14.72 2.89
C PHE A 121 -5.31 13.66 1.79
N ILE A 122 -5.19 12.36 2.11
CA ILE A 122 -5.61 11.24 1.27
C ILE A 122 -6.62 10.41 2.04
N THR A 123 -7.89 10.81 1.99
CA THR A 123 -8.97 10.08 2.64
C THR A 123 -9.11 8.67 2.08
N ALA A 124 -9.75 7.77 2.83
CA ALA A 124 -10.06 6.42 2.35
C ALA A 124 -10.87 6.42 1.03
N ALA A 125 -11.70 7.45 0.79
CA ALA A 125 -12.46 7.60 -0.45
C ALA A 125 -11.54 7.92 -1.64
N GLU A 126 -10.58 8.82 -1.44
CA GLU A 126 -9.59 9.25 -2.45
C GLU A 126 -8.58 8.13 -2.74
N ALA A 127 -8.06 7.48 -1.70
CA ALA A 127 -7.22 6.28 -1.84
C ALA A 127 -7.95 5.18 -2.64
N GLY A 128 -9.24 4.98 -2.38
CA GLY A 128 -10.08 4.07 -3.14
C GLY A 128 -10.31 4.51 -4.58
N ARG A 129 -10.45 5.82 -4.84
CA ARG A 129 -10.60 6.40 -6.18
C ARG A 129 -9.32 6.23 -7.00
N ILE A 130 -8.15 6.56 -6.44
CA ILE A 130 -6.83 6.34 -7.05
C ILE A 130 -6.71 4.87 -7.52
N GLY A 131 -6.99 3.92 -6.65
CA GLY A 131 -6.87 2.50 -7.02
C GLY A 131 -7.90 2.07 -8.07
N ARG A 132 -9.17 2.47 -7.94
CA ARG A 132 -10.22 2.09 -8.90
C ARG A 132 -10.03 2.70 -10.28
N ASP A 133 -9.59 3.95 -10.35
CA ASP A 133 -9.59 4.71 -11.60
C ASP A 133 -8.25 4.58 -12.33
N LEU A 134 -7.14 4.43 -11.59
CA LEU A 134 -5.80 4.42 -12.16
C LEU A 134 -5.18 3.02 -12.22
N MET A 135 -5.34 2.22 -11.16
CA MET A 135 -4.67 0.91 -11.05
C MET A 135 -5.52 -0.23 -11.61
N VAL A 136 -6.79 -0.34 -11.22
CA VAL A 136 -7.66 -1.47 -11.59
C VAL A 136 -7.78 -1.68 -13.11
N PRO A 137 -7.92 -0.64 -13.96
CA PRO A 137 -8.00 -0.85 -15.41
C PRO A 137 -6.75 -1.53 -15.97
N GLN A 138 -5.56 -1.17 -15.46
CA GLN A 138 -4.30 -1.79 -15.87
C GLN A 138 -4.16 -3.21 -15.33
N LEU A 139 -4.55 -3.46 -14.07
CA LEU A 139 -4.57 -4.82 -13.52
C LEU A 139 -5.47 -5.75 -14.34
N GLN A 140 -6.63 -5.27 -14.78
CA GLN A 140 -7.56 -6.02 -15.63
C GLN A 140 -6.98 -6.31 -17.03
N ALA A 141 -6.13 -5.41 -17.54
CA ALA A 141 -5.40 -5.59 -18.79
C ALA A 141 -4.14 -6.47 -18.66
N GLY A 142 -3.82 -6.96 -17.44
CA GLY A 142 -2.61 -7.73 -17.17
C GLY A 142 -1.34 -6.88 -16.98
N ASN A 143 -1.46 -5.55 -17.01
CA ASN A 143 -0.36 -4.60 -16.88
C ASN A 143 -0.12 -4.26 -15.40
N VAL A 144 0.36 -5.22 -14.61
CA VAL A 144 0.48 -5.06 -13.14
C VAL A 144 1.41 -3.90 -12.75
N GLY A 145 2.63 -3.87 -13.30
CA GLY A 145 3.62 -2.83 -13.01
C GLY A 145 3.14 -1.43 -13.37
N GLU A 146 2.54 -1.25 -14.55
CA GLU A 146 1.96 0.03 -14.97
C GLU A 146 0.78 0.45 -14.07
N GLY A 147 -0.09 -0.48 -13.68
CA GLY A 147 -1.19 -0.18 -12.75
C GLY A 147 -0.71 0.31 -11.40
N ILE A 148 0.32 -0.33 -10.84
CA ILE A 148 0.95 0.09 -9.59
C ILE A 148 1.62 1.46 -9.77
N LEU A 149 2.34 1.69 -10.87
CA LEU A 149 2.96 2.98 -11.15
C LEU A 149 1.94 4.12 -11.21
N LEU A 150 0.79 3.92 -11.86
CA LEU A 150 -0.25 4.93 -11.94
C LEU A 150 -0.89 5.21 -10.56
N ALA A 151 -1.14 4.18 -9.75
CA ALA A 151 -1.58 4.40 -8.36
C ALA A 151 -0.53 5.15 -7.53
N VAL A 152 0.75 4.78 -7.63
CA VAL A 152 1.84 5.46 -6.92
C VAL A 152 1.95 6.92 -7.35
N ARG A 153 1.80 7.24 -8.64
CA ARG A 153 1.75 8.63 -9.13
C ARG A 153 0.53 9.38 -8.60
N GLY A 154 -0.64 8.74 -8.54
CA GLY A 154 -1.83 9.33 -7.93
C GLY A 154 -1.61 9.67 -6.46
N VAL A 155 -1.07 8.74 -5.67
CA VAL A 155 -0.71 8.99 -4.27
C VAL A 155 0.34 10.11 -4.17
N ALA A 156 1.40 10.04 -4.98
CA ALA A 156 2.47 11.05 -4.99
C ALA A 156 1.97 12.46 -5.32
N GLN A 157 0.94 12.58 -6.16
CA GLN A 157 0.32 13.86 -6.50
C GLN A 157 -0.36 14.48 -5.27
N GLU A 158 -1.07 13.70 -4.46
CA GLU A 158 -1.68 14.19 -3.22
C GLU A 158 -0.60 14.65 -2.20
N TYR A 159 0.55 13.96 -2.14
CA TYR A 159 1.70 14.44 -1.35
C TYR A 159 2.28 15.75 -1.91
N ALA A 160 2.36 15.88 -3.24
CA ALA A 160 2.85 17.08 -3.90
C ALA A 160 1.99 18.29 -3.57
N GLU A 161 0.67 18.10 -3.53
CA GLU A 161 -0.31 19.12 -3.16
C GLU A 161 -0.21 19.50 -1.67
N GLU A 162 -0.20 18.52 -0.76
CA GLU A 162 -0.09 18.80 0.69
C GLU A 162 1.24 19.49 1.07
N PHE A 163 2.36 19.05 0.47
CA PHE A 163 3.70 19.54 0.80
C PHE A 163 4.23 20.61 -0.16
N ASN A 164 3.38 21.11 -1.06
CA ASN A 164 3.67 22.24 -1.96
C ASN A 164 4.93 22.03 -2.82
N PHE A 165 5.06 20.85 -3.44
CA PHE A 165 6.11 20.58 -4.43
C PHE A 165 5.50 20.14 -5.76
N GLN A 166 6.33 20.12 -6.82
CA GLN A 166 5.93 19.59 -8.13
C GLN A 166 6.67 18.28 -8.39
N LEU A 167 5.94 17.27 -8.86
CA LEU A 167 6.53 16.02 -9.33
C LEU A 167 7.25 16.28 -10.65
N THR A 168 8.48 15.80 -10.76
CA THR A 168 9.29 15.90 -11.99
C THR A 168 9.01 14.77 -12.97
N GLY A 169 8.05 13.90 -12.65
CA GLY A 169 7.67 12.75 -13.47
C GLY A 169 8.60 11.55 -13.34
N GLY A 170 9.45 11.51 -12.30
CA GLY A 170 10.44 10.46 -12.06
C GLY A 170 11.87 10.84 -12.46
N ALA A 171 12.16 12.13 -12.69
CA ALA A 171 13.53 12.60 -12.78
C ALA A 171 14.13 12.72 -11.36
N PRO A 172 15.42 12.44 -11.15
CA PRO A 172 16.05 12.66 -9.86
C PRO A 172 15.85 14.12 -9.41
N PRO A 173 15.54 14.39 -8.14
CA PRO A 173 15.44 15.75 -7.64
C PRO A 173 16.74 16.49 -7.92
N ALA A 174 16.65 17.75 -8.39
CA ALA A 174 17.82 18.58 -8.59
C ALA A 174 18.58 18.72 -7.25
N PRO A 175 19.93 18.72 -7.25
CA PRO A 175 20.69 18.96 -6.05
C PRO A 175 20.25 20.28 -5.41
N GLN A 176 19.93 20.25 -4.12
CA GLN A 176 19.60 21.47 -3.38
C GLN A 176 20.90 22.29 -3.19
N PRO A 177 20.84 23.63 -3.32
CA PRO A 177 22.00 24.51 -3.13
C PRO A 177 22.49 24.55 -1.69
#